data_AF-A0A673HTC4-F1
#
_entry.id   AF-A0A673HTC4-F1
#
_cell.length_a   1.000
_cell.length_b   1.000
_cell.length_c   1.000
_cell.angle_alpha   90.00
_cell.angle_beta   90.00
_cell.angle_gamma   90.00
#
_symmetry.space_group_name_H-M   'P 1'
#
loop_
_entity.id
_entity.type
_entity.pdbx_description
1 polymer ?
#
loop_
_entity_poly.entity_id
_entity_poly.type
_entity_poly.pdbx_seq_one_letter_code
_entity_poly.pdbx_strand_id
1 'polypeptide(L)'
;HYFNFITYDVEEYSLNFIASSRTDFCLWTDGLNVLLGKEMSSESMRSELEILLSMEIKLRLLDLENVPIPDTAPPIPKAPSNFNFCYDFSQAEQ
;
A
#
# COMPACT_ATOMS: atom_id res chain seq x y z
N HIS A 1 -2.39 9.21 -26.10
CA HIS A 1 -2.02 7.85 -25.66
C HIS A 1 -3.14 6.91 -26.06
N TYR A 2 -2.86 5.85 -26.82
CA TYR A 2 -3.87 4.95 -27.40
C TYR A 2 -4.05 3.71 -26.53
N PHE A 3 -5.30 3.30 -26.29
CA PHE A 3 -5.64 2.04 -25.63
C PHE A 3 -6.88 1.41 -26.26
N ASN A 4 -6.97 0.09 -26.15
CA ASN A 4 -8.02 -0.72 -26.77
C ASN A 4 -8.67 -1.63 -25.72
N PHE A 5 -9.98 -1.85 -25.86
CA PHE A 5 -10.73 -2.86 -25.12
C PHE A 5 -11.26 -3.90 -26.06
N ILE A 6 -11.09 -5.17 -25.70
CA ILE A 6 -11.73 -6.29 -26.36
C ILE A 6 -12.79 -6.82 -25.39
N THR A 7 -14.05 -6.76 -25.81
CA THR A 7 -15.16 -7.36 -25.06
C THR A 7 -15.34 -8.81 -25.51
N TYR A 8 -15.55 -9.72 -24.57
CA TYR A 8 -15.66 -11.17 -24.84
C TYR A 8 -17.10 -11.63 -25.14
N ASP A 9 -18.04 -10.70 -25.36
CA ASP A 9 -19.44 -11.05 -25.55
C ASP A 9 -19.76 -11.29 -27.03
N VAL A 10 -19.89 -12.57 -27.39
CA VAL A 10 -20.43 -13.25 -28.60
C VAL A 10 -19.94 -12.77 -29.99
N GLU A 11 -19.52 -11.53 -30.16
CA GLU A 11 -18.86 -10.97 -31.33
C GLU A 11 -17.73 -10.09 -30.80
N GLU A 12 -16.50 -10.38 -31.17
CA GLU A 12 -15.26 -9.82 -30.61
C GLU A 12 -15.15 -8.29 -30.88
N TYR A 13 -15.97 -7.49 -30.18
CA TYR A 13 -16.06 -6.06 -30.37
C TYR A 13 -14.92 -5.37 -29.66
N SER A 14 -14.13 -4.64 -30.45
CA SER A 14 -13.02 -3.85 -29.94
C SER A 14 -13.39 -2.36 -29.89
N LEU A 15 -13.24 -1.71 -28.74
CA LEU A 15 -13.41 -0.28 -28.58
C LEU A 15 -12.05 0.41 -28.50
N ASN A 16 -11.82 1.35 -29.41
CA ASN A 16 -10.57 2.09 -29.51
C ASN A 16 -10.72 3.47 -28.87
N PHE A 17 -9.86 3.78 -27.92
CA PHE A 17 -9.88 5.05 -27.20
C PHE A 17 -8.55 5.79 -27.34
N ILE A 18 -8.64 7.11 -27.37
CA ILE A 18 -7.50 8.01 -27.33
C ILE A 18 -7.65 8.87 -26.08
N ALA A 19 -6.75 8.68 -25.12
CA ALA A 19 -6.72 9.52 -23.93
C ALA A 19 -6.23 10.93 -24.27
N SER A 20 -6.92 11.92 -23.72
CA SER A 20 -6.63 13.37 -23.84
C SER A 20 -5.32 13.77 -23.18
N SER A 21 -4.89 13.05 -22.15
CA SER A 21 -3.64 13.30 -21.43
C SER A 21 -2.95 11.99 -21.01
N ARG A 22 -1.72 12.10 -20.51
CA ARG A 22 -1.02 10.95 -19.89
C ARG A 22 -1.70 10.53 -18.59
N THR A 23 -2.18 11.49 -17.81
CA THR A 23 -2.94 11.23 -16.58
C THR A 23 -4.19 10.44 -16.85
N ASP A 24 -5.01 10.85 -17.83
CA ASP A 24 -6.23 10.13 -18.19
C ASP A 24 -5.91 8.70 -18.64
N PHE A 25 -4.84 8.55 -19.44
CA PHE A 25 -4.39 7.22 -19.86
C PHE A 25 -4.08 6.33 -18.66
N CYS A 26 -3.27 6.80 -17.71
CA CYS A 26 -2.93 6.05 -16.50
C CYS A 26 -4.19 5.66 -15.70
N LEU A 27 -5.09 6.62 -15.47
CA LEU A 27 -6.33 6.42 -14.72
C LEU A 27 -7.21 5.34 -15.38
N TRP A 28 -7.40 5.42 -16.70
CA TRP A 28 -8.18 4.43 -17.42
C TRP A 28 -7.50 3.06 -17.35
N THR A 29 -6.22 2.95 -17.73
CA THR A 29 -5.55 1.64 -17.78
C THR A 29 -5.48 0.97 -16.41
N ASP A 30 -5.20 1.73 -15.35
CA ASP A 30 -5.12 1.18 -13.99
C ASP A 30 -6.49 0.82 -13.44
N GLY A 31 -7.50 1.70 -13.60
CA GLY A 31 -8.86 1.41 -13.16
C GLY A 31 -9.42 0.15 -13.81
N LEU A 32 -9.15 -0.05 -15.09
CA LEU A 32 -9.61 -1.24 -15.83
C LEU A 32 -8.82 -2.49 -15.47
N ASN A 33 -7.51 -2.38 -15.23
CA ASN A 33 -6.76 -3.49 -14.67
C ASN A 33 -7.38 -3.95 -13.34
N VAL A 34 -7.72 -3.02 -12.44
CA VAL A 34 -8.38 -3.34 -11.16
C VAL A 34 -9.72 -4.02 -11.37
N LEU A 35 -10.56 -3.53 -12.29
CA LEU A 35 -11.84 -4.16 -12.62
C LEU A 35 -11.69 -5.59 -13.15
N LEU A 36 -10.57 -5.88 -13.81
CA LEU A 36 -10.22 -7.22 -14.30
C LEU A 36 -9.47 -8.07 -13.24
N GLY A 37 -9.32 -7.59 -12.01
CA GLY A 37 -8.58 -8.27 -10.94
C GLY A 37 -7.06 -8.28 -11.14
N LYS A 38 -6.54 -7.40 -11.99
CA LYS A 38 -5.11 -7.21 -12.24
C LYS A 38 -4.56 -6.04 -11.43
N GLU A 39 -3.25 -6.02 -11.25
CA GLU A 39 -2.57 -4.92 -10.57
C GLU A 39 -2.56 -3.64 -11.42
N MET A 40 -2.64 -2.50 -10.75
CA MET A 40 -2.32 -1.20 -11.35
C MET A 40 -0.82 -1.15 -11.68
N SER A 41 -0.47 -0.59 -12.82
CA SER A 41 0.90 -0.68 -13.36
C SER A 41 1.48 0.66 -13.82
N SER A 42 0.68 1.72 -13.80
CA SER A 42 1.13 3.03 -14.27
C SER A 42 2.21 3.64 -13.37
N GLU A 43 3.03 4.51 -13.96
CA GLU A 43 4.01 5.32 -13.23
C GLU A 43 3.32 6.27 -12.23
N SER A 44 2.13 6.80 -12.60
CA SER A 44 1.33 7.66 -11.73
C SER A 44 0.93 6.94 -10.44
N MET A 45 0.42 5.71 -10.54
CA MET A 45 0.08 4.90 -9.38
C MET A 45 1.29 4.62 -8.49
N ARG A 46 2.45 4.29 -9.08
CA ARG A 46 3.68 4.03 -8.32
C ARG A 46 4.14 5.27 -7.54
N SER A 47 4.14 6.43 -8.19
CA SER A 47 4.55 7.70 -7.58
C SER A 47 3.60 8.10 -6.44
N GLU A 48 2.28 8.00 -6.66
CA GLU A 48 1.30 8.28 -5.62
C GLU A 48 1.42 7.32 -4.43
N LEU A 49 1.63 6.03 -4.69
CA LEU A 49 1.85 5.04 -3.65
C LEU A 49 3.12 5.36 -2.83
N GLU A 50 4.21 5.74 -3.50
CA GLU A 50 5.46 6.12 -2.84
C GLU A 50 5.26 7.33 -1.91
N ILE A 51 4.53 8.35 -2.37
CA ILE A 51 4.23 9.54 -1.56
C ILE A 51 3.42 9.15 -0.31
N LEU A 52 2.32 8.41 -0.51
CA LEU A 52 1.42 8.02 0.58
C LEU A 52 2.12 7.11 1.59
N LEU A 53 2.85 6.11 1.11
CA LEU A 53 3.60 5.18 1.96
C LEU A 53 4.72 5.91 2.72
N SER A 54 5.43 6.81 2.05
CA SER A 54 6.48 7.60 2.70
C SER A 54 5.93 8.46 3.83
N MET A 55 4.75 9.05 3.64
CA MET A 55 4.08 9.82 4.69
C MET A 55 3.67 8.93 5.87
N GLU A 56 3.05 7.77 5.62
CA GLU A 56 2.65 6.83 6.67
C GLU A 56 3.87 6.34 7.47
N ILE A 57 4.95 5.94 6.78
CA ILE A 57 6.18 5.50 7.45
C ILE A 57 6.75 6.61 8.32
N LYS A 58 6.82 7.85 7.81
CA LYS A 58 7.30 9.00 8.59
C LYS A 58 6.46 9.22 9.85
N LEU A 59 5.14 9.11 9.77
CA LEU A 59 4.25 9.24 10.93
C LEU A 59 4.51 8.14 11.98
N ARG A 60 4.74 6.89 11.55
CA ARG A 60 5.07 5.77 12.45
C ARG A 60 6.44 5.91 13.11
N LEU A 61 7.37 6.60 12.46
CA LEU A 61 8.72 6.82 12.95
C LEU A 61 8.85 8.05 13.86
N LEU A 62 7.78 8.81 14.10
CA LEU A 62 7.82 9.98 14.99
C LEU A 62 8.29 9.61 16.42
N ASP A 63 7.82 8.48 16.96
CA ASP A 63 8.21 8.02 18.30
C ASP A 63 9.67 7.52 18.36
N LEU A 64 10.28 7.28 17.20
CA LEU A 64 11.66 6.81 17.06
C LEU A 64 12.61 7.92 16.62
N GLU A 65 12.19 9.19 16.72
CA GLU A 65 13.04 10.32 16.38
C GLU A 65 14.33 10.30 17.24
N ASN A 66 15.49 10.35 16.59
CA ASN A 66 16.82 10.22 17.20
C ASN A 66 17.16 8.84 17.81
N VAL A 67 16.32 7.82 17.63
CA VAL A 67 16.64 6.44 18.01
C VAL A 67 17.33 5.75 16.83
N PRO A 68 18.52 5.14 17.01
CA PRO A 68 19.17 4.39 15.94
C PRO A 68 18.34 3.15 15.59
N ILE A 69 17.95 3.04 14.32
CA ILE A 69 17.24 1.87 13.81
C ILE A 69 18.28 0.78 13.53
N PRO A 70 18.15 -0.43 14.13
CA PRO A 70 19.10 -1.50 13.88
C PRO A 70 18.91 -2.11 12.49
N ASP A 71 20.01 -2.44 11.81
CA ASP A 71 19.99 -3.08 10.48
C ASP A 71 19.41 -4.51 10.51
N THR A 72 19.46 -5.16 11.67
CA THR A 72 18.94 -6.51 11.87
C THR A 72 17.97 -6.53 13.05
N ALA A 73 16.95 -7.40 12.97
CA ALA A 73 15.99 -7.54 14.05
C ALA A 73 16.70 -7.98 15.36
N PRO A 74 16.44 -7.31 16.50
CA PRO A 74 16.97 -7.75 17.78
C PRO A 74 16.54 -9.18 18.12
N PRO A 75 17.39 -9.97 18.80
CA PRO A 75 17.03 -11.34 19.18
C PRO A 75 15.85 -11.32 20.15
N ILE A 76 14.85 -12.18 19.88
CA ILE A 76 13.70 -12.34 20.77
C ILE A 76 14.18 -13.05 22.06
N PRO A 77 14.00 -12.45 23.24
CA PRO A 77 14.39 -13.08 24.50
C PRO A 77 13.53 -14.34 24.77
N LYS A 78 14.09 -15.30 25.52
CA LYS A 78 13.31 -16.44 26.01
C LYS A 78 12.17 -15.93 26.90
N ALA A 79 11.04 -16.64 26.87
CA ALA A 79 9.93 -16.34 27.76
C ALA A 79 10.40 -16.30 29.23
N PRO A 80 9.86 -15.38 30.06
CA PRO A 80 10.13 -15.36 31.48
C PRO A 80 9.82 -16.70 32.16
N SER A 81 10.52 -17.01 33.24
CA SER A 81 10.31 -18.25 34.01
C SER A 81 8.97 -18.27 34.78
N ASN A 82 8.38 -17.10 35.01
CA ASN A 82 7.10 -16.92 35.68
C ASN A 82 6.41 -15.64 35.18
N PHE A 83 5.12 -15.49 35.50
CA PHE A 83 4.29 -14.33 35.13
C PHE A 83 3.92 -13.48 36.37
N ASN A 84 4.80 -13.43 37.37
CA ASN A 84 4.60 -12.57 38.55
C ASN A 84 5.02 -11.14 38.21
N PHE A 85 4.09 -10.37 37.65
CA PHE A 85 4.35 -8.98 37.23
C PHE A 85 4.52 -8.06 38.45
N CYS A 86 5.41 -7.07 38.33
CA CYS A 86 5.63 -6.05 39.37
C CYS A 86 4.50 -5.01 39.47
N TYR A 87 3.57 -5.02 38.51
CA TYR A 87 2.45 -4.09 38.42
C TYR A 87 1.14 -4.86 38.32
N ASP A 88 0.13 -4.40 39.06
CA ASP A 88 -1.24 -4.86 38.91
C ASP A 88 -1.99 -3.91 37.99
N PHE A 89 -2.51 -4.42 36.88
CA PHE A 89 -3.32 -3.64 35.94
C PHE A 89 -4.80 -3.59 36.36
N SER A 90 -5.18 -4.18 37.49
CA SER A 90 -6.56 -4.18 37.99
C SER A 90 -7.05 -2.80 38.49
N GLN A 91 -6.19 -1.77 38.53
CA GLN A 91 -6.53 -0.41 39.01
C GLN A 91 -6.38 0.68 37.94
N ALA A 92 -6.71 0.39 36.68
CA ALA A 92 -6.82 1.42 35.65
C ALA A 92 -8.29 1.68 35.31
N GLU A 93 -9.02 2.41 36.18
CA GLU A 93 -10.22 3.21 35.86
C GLU A 93 -10.82 3.82 37.16
N GLN A 94 -10.40 5.05 37.51
CA GLN A 94 -11.19 6.07 38.21
C GLN A 94 -10.84 7.45 37.67
#